data_AF-E3G0F2-F1
#
_entry.id   AF-E3G0F2-F1
#
_cell.length_a   1.000
_cell.length_b   1.000
_cell.length_c   1.000
_cell.angle_alpha   90.00
_cell.angle_beta   90.00
_cell.angle_gamma   90.00
#
_symmetry.space_group_name_H-M   'P 1'
#
loop_
_entity.id
_entity.type
_entity.pdbx_description
1 polymer ?
#
loop_
_entity_poly.entity_id
_entity_poly.type
_entity_poly.pdbx_seq_one_letter_code
_entity_poly.pdbx_strand_id
1 'polypeptide(L)'
;MRKEGEHCIELPETREAACAPGLLCGAKEGWCARPCRKTDATVCPEGFFCADTVPEPLCLPTYKANGCPPGQRCIHGAEGASTCAEVYGPDCQQNPCPRAGECHVSHDSTRPGKVWMECVERCGEGYPPCSAGLICDAWVCRVPCNSQDPRNSQDPHPCMKGYLCKQHRSGRPEVCQPES
;
A
#
# COMPACT_ATOMS: atom_id res chain seq x y z
N MET A 1 -14.23 5.74 -11.87
CA MET A 1 -14.76 5.70 -10.49
C MET A 1 -14.41 4.34 -9.94
N ARG A 2 -13.99 4.29 -8.68
CA ARG A 2 -13.55 3.08 -7.97
C ARG A 2 -14.72 2.26 -7.47
N LYS A 3 -14.55 0.95 -7.49
CA LYS A 3 -15.55 -0.03 -7.03
C LYS A 3 -15.38 -0.33 -5.55
N GLU A 4 -16.40 -0.94 -4.97
CA GLU A 4 -16.34 -1.41 -3.60
C GLU A 4 -15.20 -2.41 -3.40
N GLY A 5 -14.42 -2.22 -2.33
CA GLY A 5 -13.21 -3.01 -2.05
C GLY A 5 -11.97 -2.57 -2.84
N GLU A 6 -12.03 -1.51 -3.64
CA GLU A 6 -10.82 -0.89 -4.21
C GLU A 6 -10.29 0.21 -3.28
N HIS A 7 -8.96 0.43 -3.31
CA HIS A 7 -8.36 1.54 -2.58
C HIS A 7 -8.75 2.89 -3.16
N CYS A 8 -8.80 3.88 -2.28
CA CYS A 8 -9.14 5.26 -2.60
C CYS A 8 -8.26 6.24 -1.84
N ILE A 9 -8.30 7.49 -2.30
CA ILE A 9 -7.79 8.64 -1.58
C ILE A 9 -9.00 9.49 -1.21
N GLU A 10 -9.03 10.01 0.02
CA GLU A 10 -10.18 10.76 0.57
C GLU A 10 -10.57 11.97 -0.30
N LEU A 11 -9.56 12.66 -0.85
CA LEU A 11 -9.74 13.80 -1.76
C LEU A 11 -9.05 13.51 -3.10
N PRO A 12 -9.70 12.75 -3.99
CA PRO A 12 -9.13 12.39 -5.28
C PRO A 12 -9.15 13.60 -6.24
N GLU A 13 -8.09 13.79 -7.03
CA GLU A 13 -8.00 14.88 -8.02
C GLU A 13 -8.92 14.68 -9.23
N THR A 14 -9.32 13.43 -9.50
CA THR A 14 -10.17 13.06 -10.63
C THR A 14 -11.41 12.29 -10.19
N ARG A 15 -12.48 12.41 -10.96
CA ARG A 15 -13.71 11.63 -10.75
C ARG A 15 -13.44 10.12 -10.89
N GLU A 16 -12.49 9.75 -11.74
CA GLU A 16 -12.15 8.36 -12.01
C GLU A 16 -11.54 7.67 -10.78
N ALA A 17 -10.77 8.43 -9.98
CA ALA A 17 -10.15 7.97 -8.74
C ALA A 17 -11.09 8.01 -7.53
N ALA A 18 -12.23 8.72 -7.61
CA ALA A 18 -13.24 8.74 -6.56
C ALA A 18 -14.04 7.43 -6.49
N CYS A 19 -14.50 7.09 -5.29
CA CYS A 19 -15.43 5.98 -5.09
C CYS A 19 -16.73 6.18 -5.88
N ALA A 20 -17.30 5.07 -6.36
CA ALA A 20 -18.58 5.07 -7.05
C ALA A 20 -19.70 5.62 -6.13
N PRO A 21 -20.79 6.16 -6.71
CA PRO A 21 -21.91 6.68 -5.93
C PRO A 21 -22.44 5.68 -4.90
N GLY A 22 -22.64 6.15 -3.67
CA GLY A 22 -23.11 5.31 -2.56
C GLY A 22 -22.00 4.62 -1.75
N LEU A 23 -20.73 4.81 -2.13
CA LEU A 23 -19.57 4.34 -1.38
C LEU A 23 -18.84 5.52 -0.73
N LEU A 24 -18.26 5.27 0.43
CA LEU A 24 -17.39 6.21 1.14
C LEU A 24 -15.93 5.78 0.99
N CYS A 25 -15.03 6.74 0.90
CA CYS A 25 -13.61 6.47 1.11
C CYS A 25 -13.32 6.57 2.60
N GLY A 26 -13.07 5.44 3.26
CA GLY A 26 -12.85 5.40 4.71
C GLY A 26 -11.91 4.27 5.11
N ALA A 27 -11.89 3.94 6.41
CA ALA A 27 -10.88 3.07 7.02
C ALA A 27 -9.46 3.66 6.98
N LYS A 28 -8.56 3.11 7.78
CA LYS A 28 -7.20 3.64 7.99
C LYS A 28 -6.36 3.66 6.70
N GLU A 29 -6.64 2.76 5.77
CA GLU A 29 -5.88 2.58 4.52
C GLU A 29 -6.64 3.06 3.26
N GLY A 30 -7.80 3.70 3.44
CA GLY A 30 -8.58 4.25 2.33
C GLY A 30 -9.17 3.16 1.43
N TRP A 31 -10.36 2.70 1.78
CA TRP A 31 -11.13 1.73 1.00
C TRP A 31 -12.46 2.35 0.56
N CYS A 32 -12.82 2.14 -0.71
CA CYS A 32 -14.18 2.39 -1.16
C CYS A 32 -15.11 1.34 -0.55
N ALA A 33 -15.91 1.73 0.43
CA ALA A 33 -16.74 0.82 1.19
C ALA A 33 -18.12 1.42 1.42
N ARG A 34 -19.14 0.57 1.50
CA ARG A 34 -20.46 0.98 1.99
C ARG A 34 -20.47 0.98 3.52
N PRO A 35 -21.26 1.87 4.15
CA PRO A 35 -21.56 1.77 5.57
C PRO A 35 -22.27 0.46 5.93
N CYS A 36 -22.01 -0.02 7.14
CA CYS A 36 -22.66 -1.19 7.70
C CYS A 36 -23.08 -0.95 9.15
N ARG A 37 -23.92 -1.85 9.68
CA ARG A 37 -24.30 -1.85 11.09
C ARG A 37 -23.83 -3.17 11.70
N LYS A 38 -23.05 -3.10 12.78
CA LYS A 38 -22.57 -4.30 13.48
C LYS A 38 -23.68 -5.24 13.93
N THR A 39 -24.88 -4.73 14.18
CA THR A 39 -26.04 -5.52 14.61
C THR A 39 -26.65 -6.36 13.49
N ASP A 40 -26.33 -6.10 12.22
CA ASP A 40 -26.77 -6.89 11.07
C ASP A 40 -25.56 -7.31 10.22
N ALA A 41 -24.97 -8.46 10.55
CA ALA A 41 -23.85 -9.04 9.80
C ALA A 41 -24.21 -9.43 8.35
N THR A 42 -25.50 -9.45 7.99
CA THR A 42 -26.02 -9.75 6.65
C THR A 42 -25.97 -8.57 5.67
N VAL A 43 -25.52 -7.39 6.11
CA VAL A 43 -25.49 -6.18 5.26
C VAL A 43 -24.32 -6.18 4.27
N CYS A 44 -23.19 -6.79 4.64
CA CYS A 44 -22.03 -6.79 3.76
C CYS A 44 -22.12 -7.88 2.69
N PRO A 45 -21.75 -7.58 1.43
CA PRO A 45 -21.76 -8.56 0.37
C PRO A 45 -20.74 -9.68 0.64
N GLU A 46 -20.87 -10.80 -0.07
CA GLU A 46 -19.92 -11.91 0.04
C GLU A 46 -18.48 -11.45 -0.26
N GLY A 47 -17.54 -11.82 0.61
CA GLY A 47 -16.15 -11.35 0.54
C GLY A 47 -15.91 -10.02 1.26
N PHE A 48 -16.88 -9.56 2.06
CA PHE A 48 -16.75 -8.38 2.91
C PHE A 48 -17.22 -8.69 4.32
N PHE A 49 -16.69 -7.95 5.29
CA PHE A 49 -17.14 -8.00 6.67
C PHE A 49 -17.35 -6.57 7.20
N CYS A 50 -18.23 -6.43 8.19
CA CYS A 50 -18.48 -5.14 8.81
C CYS A 50 -17.38 -4.85 9.84
N ALA A 51 -16.48 -3.92 9.50
CA ALA A 51 -15.39 -3.50 10.37
C ALA A 51 -15.79 -2.27 11.20
N ASP A 52 -15.25 -2.18 12.43
CA ASP A 52 -15.46 -1.02 13.30
C ASP A 52 -14.50 0.12 12.97
N THR A 53 -14.74 0.75 11.84
CA THR A 53 -13.92 1.85 11.34
C THR A 53 -14.39 3.18 11.95
N VAL A 54 -13.50 4.17 11.96
CA VAL A 54 -13.81 5.55 12.35
C VAL A 54 -13.99 6.39 11.06
N PRO A 55 -15.02 7.26 10.96
CA PRO A 55 -16.01 7.62 12.01
C PRO A 55 -17.21 6.67 12.11
N GLU A 56 -17.46 5.83 11.12
CA GLU A 56 -18.58 4.89 11.10
C GLU A 56 -18.14 3.50 10.59
N PRO A 57 -18.84 2.41 10.95
CA PRO A 57 -18.52 1.07 10.48
C PRO A 57 -18.71 0.90 8.97
N LEU A 58 -17.76 0.22 8.32
CA LEU A 58 -17.73 0.03 6.88
C LEU A 58 -17.58 -1.45 6.51
N CYS A 59 -18.14 -1.85 5.36
CA CYS A 59 -17.89 -3.16 4.78
C CYS A 59 -16.50 -3.19 4.15
N LEU A 60 -15.52 -3.76 4.85
CA LEU A 60 -14.15 -3.92 4.35
C LEU A 60 -13.98 -5.26 3.63
N PRO A 61 -13.13 -5.31 2.59
CA PRO A 61 -12.88 -6.54 1.87
C PRO A 61 -12.20 -7.55 2.80
N THR A 62 -12.56 -8.81 2.62
CA THR A 62 -11.85 -9.96 3.19
C THR A 62 -11.52 -10.94 2.08
N TYR A 63 -10.34 -11.53 2.13
CA TYR A 63 -10.01 -12.63 1.22
C TYR A 63 -10.99 -13.79 1.45
N LYS A 64 -11.37 -14.47 0.36
CA LYS A 64 -12.22 -15.66 0.43
C LYS A 64 -11.38 -16.85 0.93
N ALA A 65 -12.00 -17.75 1.70
CA ALA A 65 -11.35 -18.96 2.23
C ALA A 65 -10.70 -19.85 1.14
N ASN A 66 -11.11 -19.71 -0.12
CA ASN A 66 -10.59 -20.47 -1.27
C ASN A 66 -9.23 -19.96 -1.79
N GLY A 67 -8.66 -18.91 -1.16
CA GLY A 67 -7.38 -18.33 -1.55
C GLY A 67 -7.46 -17.32 -2.70
N CYS A 68 -6.32 -16.72 -3.04
CA CYS A 68 -6.22 -15.74 -4.12
C CYS A 68 -6.01 -16.40 -5.48
N PRO A 69 -6.44 -15.73 -6.58
CA PRO A 69 -6.16 -16.19 -7.94
C PRO A 69 -4.65 -16.44 -8.19
N PRO A 70 -4.29 -17.31 -9.16
CA PRO A 70 -2.90 -17.54 -9.52
C PRO A 70 -2.16 -16.23 -9.82
N GLY A 71 -0.95 -16.07 -9.25
CA GLY A 71 -0.15 -14.85 -9.38
C GLY A 71 -0.49 -13.75 -8.36
N GLN A 72 -1.51 -13.93 -7.54
CA GLN A 72 -1.87 -13.00 -6.46
C GLN A 72 -1.63 -13.62 -5.07
N ARG A 73 -1.49 -12.74 -4.09
CA ARG A 73 -1.35 -13.07 -2.66
C ARG A 73 -2.41 -12.36 -1.85
N CYS A 74 -2.73 -12.94 -0.70
CA CYS A 74 -3.58 -12.29 0.28
C CYS A 74 -2.75 -11.25 1.01
N ILE A 75 -3.17 -9.99 0.88
CA ILE A 75 -2.54 -8.85 1.52
C ILE A 75 -3.41 -8.46 2.70
N HIS A 76 -2.83 -8.49 3.88
CA HIS A 76 -3.49 -8.06 5.11
C HIS A 76 -3.32 -6.56 5.28
N GLY A 77 -4.42 -5.86 5.51
CA GLY A 77 -4.46 -4.45 5.81
C GLY A 77 -4.85 -4.18 7.26
N ALA A 78 -4.92 -2.90 7.60
CA ALA A 78 -5.47 -2.42 8.85
C ALA A 78 -6.94 -2.84 9.04
N GLU A 79 -7.40 -2.83 10.30
CA GLU A 79 -8.80 -3.08 10.67
C GLU A 79 -9.33 -4.46 10.22
N GLY A 80 -8.42 -5.40 9.91
CA GLY A 80 -8.74 -6.74 9.47
C GLY A 80 -9.05 -6.86 7.97
N ALA A 81 -8.96 -5.75 7.22
CA ALA A 81 -9.15 -5.77 5.78
C ALA A 81 -8.14 -6.70 5.11
N SER A 82 -8.56 -7.32 4.02
CA SER A 82 -7.64 -8.12 3.20
C SER A 82 -8.13 -8.23 1.76
N THR A 83 -7.17 -8.20 0.84
CA THR A 83 -7.45 -8.28 -0.59
C THR A 83 -6.46 -9.19 -1.30
N CYS A 84 -6.83 -9.64 -2.49
CA CYS A 84 -5.92 -10.35 -3.37
C CYS A 84 -5.22 -9.36 -4.29
N ALA A 85 -3.88 -9.36 -4.27
CA ALA A 85 -3.09 -8.49 -5.13
C ALA A 85 -1.81 -9.15 -5.61
N GLU A 86 -1.28 -8.65 -6.72
CA GLU A 86 0.07 -8.93 -7.18
C GLU A 86 1.08 -8.14 -6.33
N VAL A 87 2.05 -8.85 -5.75
CA VAL A 87 3.07 -8.27 -4.86
C VAL A 87 4.32 -7.92 -5.66
N TYR A 88 4.75 -6.67 -5.53
CA TYR A 88 6.03 -6.16 -6.01
C TYR A 88 6.93 -5.89 -4.80
N GLY A 89 8.17 -6.36 -4.84
CA GLY A 89 9.09 -6.27 -3.69
C GLY A 89 9.16 -7.56 -2.84
N PRO A 90 9.90 -7.59 -1.72
CA PRO A 90 9.84 -8.72 -0.81
C PRO A 90 8.45 -8.82 -0.16
N ASP A 91 7.83 -10.01 -0.22
CA ASP A 91 6.60 -10.29 0.51
C ASP A 91 6.91 -10.37 2.01
N CYS A 92 6.89 -9.21 2.67
CA CYS A 92 7.26 -9.06 4.07
C CYS A 92 6.16 -9.45 5.05
N GLN A 93 4.94 -9.70 4.55
CA GLN A 93 3.85 -10.27 5.34
C GLN A 93 4.00 -11.78 5.46
N GLN A 94 4.47 -12.44 4.40
CA GLN A 94 4.82 -13.86 4.44
C GLN A 94 6.20 -14.10 5.06
N ASN A 95 7.17 -13.23 4.79
CA ASN A 95 8.54 -13.37 5.24
C ASN A 95 8.91 -12.22 6.18
N PRO A 96 8.97 -12.44 7.50
CA PRO A 96 9.23 -11.38 8.46
C PRO A 96 10.50 -10.60 8.14
N CYS A 97 10.42 -9.28 8.29
CA CYS A 97 11.54 -8.41 7.98
C CYS A 97 12.78 -8.70 8.85
N PRO A 98 13.98 -8.72 8.24
CA PRO A 98 15.20 -8.83 9.01
C PRO A 98 15.40 -7.57 9.88
N ARG A 99 16.05 -7.74 11.05
CA ARG A 99 16.57 -6.64 11.90
C ARG A 99 15.52 -5.63 12.40
N ALA A 100 14.39 -6.09 12.93
CA ALA A 100 13.35 -5.23 13.50
C ALA A 100 12.76 -4.18 12.52
N GLY A 101 12.98 -4.37 11.20
CA GLY A 101 12.33 -3.57 10.17
C GLY A 101 10.81 -3.79 10.19
N GLU A 102 10.08 -2.77 9.77
CA GLU A 102 8.62 -2.85 9.62
C GLU A 102 8.28 -3.29 8.20
N CYS A 103 7.28 -4.16 8.07
CA CYS A 103 6.71 -4.49 6.76
C CYS A 103 5.84 -3.32 6.31
N HIS A 104 6.33 -2.56 5.33
CA HIS A 104 5.60 -1.46 4.75
C HIS A 104 4.88 -1.93 3.49
N VAL A 105 3.56 -1.77 3.49
CA VAL A 105 2.69 -2.10 2.36
C VAL A 105 2.19 -0.80 1.76
N SER A 106 2.56 -0.57 0.50
CA SER A 106 2.11 0.58 -0.28
C SER A 106 1.11 0.12 -1.31
N HIS A 107 -0.13 0.60 -1.15
CA HIS A 107 -1.19 0.40 -2.11
C HIS A 107 -1.19 1.55 -3.11
N ASP A 108 -1.22 1.23 -4.40
CA ASP A 108 -1.36 2.25 -5.43
C ASP A 108 -2.84 2.42 -5.77
N SER A 109 -3.41 3.54 -5.31
CA SER A 109 -4.81 3.87 -5.60
C SER A 109 -5.06 4.10 -7.09
N THR A 110 -4.03 4.31 -7.93
CA THR A 110 -4.14 4.40 -9.39
C THR A 110 -4.16 3.03 -10.08
N ARG A 111 -3.53 2.01 -9.47
CA ARG A 111 -3.41 0.64 -9.99
C ARG A 111 -3.95 -0.40 -9.00
N PRO A 112 -5.29 -0.57 -8.93
CA PRO A 112 -5.91 -1.57 -8.07
C PRO A 112 -5.38 -2.98 -8.34
N GLY A 113 -5.31 -3.79 -7.27
CA GLY A 113 -4.85 -5.17 -7.36
C GLY A 113 -3.33 -5.33 -7.47
N LYS A 114 -2.56 -4.24 -7.33
CA LYS A 114 -1.11 -4.26 -7.19
C LYS A 114 -0.70 -3.64 -5.87
N VAL A 115 0.29 -4.24 -5.22
CA VAL A 115 0.86 -3.73 -3.96
C VAL A 115 2.37 -3.78 -4.00
N TRP A 116 3.00 -2.80 -3.37
CA TRP A 116 4.43 -2.75 -3.16
C TRP A 116 4.71 -3.06 -1.70
N MET A 117 5.57 -4.03 -1.46
CA MET A 117 5.94 -4.47 -0.13
C MET A 117 7.44 -4.36 0.04
N GLU A 118 7.86 -3.87 1.20
CA GLU A 118 9.27 -3.72 1.52
C GLU A 118 9.48 -3.73 3.02
N CYS A 119 10.67 -4.19 3.41
CA CYS A 119 11.15 -4.08 4.77
C CYS A 119 11.86 -2.75 4.94
N VAL A 120 11.33 -1.91 5.81
CA VAL A 120 11.84 -0.55 6.00
C VAL A 120 12.24 -0.28 7.43
N GLU A 121 13.25 0.59 7.57
CA GLU A 121 13.58 1.24 8.83
C GLU A 121 12.85 2.59 8.87
N ARG A 122 12.23 2.92 10.00
CA ARG A 122 11.69 4.26 10.21
C ARG A 122 12.79 5.22 10.62
N CYS A 123 12.64 6.49 10.26
CA CYS A 123 13.58 7.55 10.60
C CYS A 123 12.84 8.86 10.90
N GLY A 124 13.54 9.80 11.53
CA GLY A 124 13.02 11.10 11.93
C GLY A 124 12.77 11.20 13.43
N GLU A 125 11.96 12.16 13.84
CA GLU A 125 11.57 12.36 15.24
C GLU A 125 11.03 11.06 15.88
N GLY A 126 11.63 10.67 17.00
CA GLY A 126 11.27 9.45 17.72
C GLY A 126 11.89 8.16 17.18
N TYR A 127 12.67 8.20 16.10
CA TYR A 127 13.31 7.02 15.48
C TYR A 127 14.82 7.20 15.31
N PRO A 128 15.60 6.10 15.28
CA PRO A 128 17.03 6.16 14.98
C PRO A 128 17.32 6.74 13.59
N PRO A 129 18.54 7.25 13.36
CA PRO A 129 19.03 7.51 12.01
C PRO A 129 19.06 6.23 11.18
N CYS A 130 18.96 6.39 9.86
CA CYS A 130 19.02 5.27 8.93
C CYS A 130 20.37 4.53 8.98
N SER A 131 20.31 3.21 8.77
CA SER A 131 21.50 2.38 8.57
C SER A 131 22.41 2.92 7.47
N ALA A 132 23.70 2.58 7.55
CA ALA A 132 24.71 3.05 6.61
C ALA A 132 24.32 2.80 5.14
N GLY A 133 24.42 3.84 4.31
CA GLY A 133 24.06 3.78 2.89
C GLY A 133 22.60 4.08 2.57
N LEU A 134 21.74 4.29 3.57
CA LEU A 134 20.34 4.70 3.40
C LEU A 134 20.16 6.18 3.72
N ILE A 135 19.12 6.79 3.15
CA ILE A 135 18.72 8.17 3.45
C ILE A 135 17.27 8.24 3.93
N CYS A 136 17.00 9.17 4.84
CA CYS A 136 15.66 9.36 5.37
C CYS A 136 14.81 10.17 4.38
N ASP A 137 13.81 9.53 3.78
CA ASP A 137 12.82 10.17 2.92
C ASP A 137 11.40 9.76 3.36
N ALA A 138 10.53 10.76 3.53
CA ALA A 138 9.16 10.55 4.00
C ALA A 138 9.05 9.66 5.27
N TRP A 139 9.96 9.83 6.24
CA TRP A 139 10.03 9.05 7.50
C TRP A 139 10.43 7.58 7.35
N VAL A 140 10.92 7.21 6.15
CA VAL A 140 11.35 5.87 5.80
C VAL A 140 12.78 5.92 5.29
N CYS A 141 13.62 4.99 5.73
CA CYS A 141 14.97 4.84 5.22
C CYS A 141 14.94 4.17 3.85
N ARG A 142 15.48 4.87 2.85
CA ARG A 142 15.42 4.47 1.44
C ARG A 142 16.81 4.33 0.84
N VAL A 143 16.92 3.45 -0.14
CA VAL A 143 18.11 3.32 -0.98
C VAL A 143 18.21 4.55 -1.87
N PRO A 144 19.30 5.35 -1.76
CA PRO A 144 19.54 6.46 -2.68
C PRO A 144 19.85 5.91 -4.08
N CYS A 145 19.41 6.63 -5.10
CA CYS A 145 19.65 6.27 -6.49
C CYS A 145 19.93 7.52 -7.33
N ASN A 146 20.31 7.32 -8.59
CA ASN A 146 20.51 8.41 -9.54
C ASN A 146 19.99 7.99 -10.93
N SER A 147 18.92 8.65 -11.36
CA SER A 147 18.27 8.45 -12.66
C SER A 147 19.13 8.89 -13.85
N GLN A 148 20.14 9.74 -13.61
CA GLN A 148 21.07 10.25 -14.61
C GLN A 148 22.40 9.49 -14.70
N ASP A 149 22.65 8.48 -13.87
CA ASP A 149 23.88 7.69 -13.96
C ASP A 149 23.79 6.70 -15.15
N PRO A 150 24.59 6.85 -16.22
CA PRO A 150 24.56 5.97 -17.39
C PRO A 150 25.06 4.55 -17.10
N ARG A 151 25.52 4.23 -15.89
CA ARG A 151 25.76 2.84 -15.45
C ARG A 151 24.49 2.14 -14.98
N ASN A 152 23.42 2.89 -14.69
CA ASN A 152 22.11 2.36 -14.30
C ASN A 152 21.22 1.97 -15.51
N SER A 153 21.72 2.12 -16.75
CA SER A 153 21.01 1.72 -17.96
C SER A 153 21.31 0.29 -18.43
N GLN A 154 22.29 -0.40 -17.82
CA GLN A 154 22.73 -1.73 -18.25
C GLN A 154 22.76 -2.83 -17.16
N ASP A 155 22.48 -2.49 -15.89
CA ASP A 155 22.23 -3.45 -14.80
C ASP A 155 20.89 -3.06 -14.13
N PRO A 156 20.05 -4.01 -13.68
CA PRO A 156 18.71 -3.68 -13.22
C PRO A 156 18.86 -2.72 -12.05
N HIS A 157 18.13 -1.61 -12.11
CA HIS A 157 18.24 -0.44 -11.25
C HIS A 157 18.74 -0.74 -9.82
N PRO A 158 19.44 0.20 -9.15
CA PRO A 158 19.67 0.08 -7.70
C PRO A 158 18.35 -0.14 -6.92
N CYS A 159 17.23 0.20 -7.56
CA CYS A 159 15.87 -0.09 -7.16
C CYS A 159 15.43 -1.46 -7.62
N MET A 160 14.81 -2.20 -6.71
CA MET A 160 14.27 -3.52 -7.04
C MET A 160 13.13 -3.46 -8.06
N LYS A 161 12.77 -4.61 -8.65
CA LYS A 161 11.66 -4.70 -9.63
C LYS A 161 10.38 -4.10 -9.05
N GLY A 162 9.73 -3.23 -9.84
CA GLY A 162 8.55 -2.46 -9.44
C GLY A 162 8.88 -1.15 -8.75
N TYR A 163 10.15 -0.77 -8.61
CA TYR A 163 10.55 0.49 -7.99
C TYR A 163 11.31 1.35 -9.01
N LEU A 164 11.02 2.64 -9.01
CA LEU A 164 11.68 3.63 -9.85
C LEU A 164 12.54 4.53 -8.99
N CYS A 165 13.63 5.00 -9.60
CA CYS A 165 14.42 6.08 -9.04
C CYS A 165 13.71 7.41 -9.27
N LYS A 166 13.13 7.99 -8.22
CA LYS A 166 12.41 9.27 -8.32
C LYS A 166 12.64 10.15 -7.10
N GLN A 167 12.48 11.46 -7.28
CA GLN A 167 12.45 12.42 -6.16
C GLN A 167 11.04 12.46 -5.59
N HIS A 168 10.91 12.34 -4.25
CA HIS A 168 9.62 12.50 -3.59
C HIS A 168 9.13 13.96 -3.62
N ARG A 169 10.05 14.93 -3.50
CA ARG A 169 9.79 16.36 -3.67
C ARG A 169 10.95 17.01 -4.41
N SER A 170 10.65 18.05 -5.19
CA SER A 170 11.68 18.83 -5.88
C SER A 170 12.76 19.31 -4.91
N GLY A 171 14.03 19.09 -5.25
CA GLY A 171 15.18 19.47 -4.44
C GLY A 171 15.58 18.46 -3.35
N ARG A 172 14.89 17.32 -3.25
CA ARG A 172 15.33 16.18 -2.43
C ARG A 172 16.20 15.22 -3.27
N PRO A 173 17.09 14.43 -2.63
CA PRO A 173 17.78 13.34 -3.31
C PRO A 173 16.79 12.36 -3.93
N GLU A 174 17.20 11.73 -5.03
CA GLU A 174 16.45 10.62 -5.62
C GLU A 174 16.61 9.36 -4.79
N VAL A 175 15.50 8.65 -4.61
CA VAL A 175 15.44 7.41 -3.86
C VAL A 175 14.60 6.39 -4.62
N CYS A 176 14.82 5.12 -4.31
CA CYS A 176 13.99 4.04 -4.82
C CYS A 176 12.61 4.08 -4.18
N GLN A 177 11.59 4.27 -5.00
CA GLN A 177 10.19 4.37 -4.59
C GLN A 177 9.33 3.44 -5.45
N PRO A 178 8.18 2.97 -4.94
CA PRO A 178 7.19 2.28 -5.74
C PRO A 178 6.92 3.03 -7.05
N GLU A 179 6.82 2.30 -8.16
CA GLU A 179 6.53 2.86 -9.48
C GLU A 179 5.08 3.38 -9.63
N SER A 180 4.38 3.63 -8.51
CA SER A 180 3.01 4.18 -8.42
C SER A 180 2.91 5.62 -8.88
#